data_AF-A0A4Q1QTP1-F1
#
_entry.id   AF-A0A4Q1QTP1-F1
#
_cell.length_a   1.000
_cell.length_b   1.000
_cell.length_c   1.000
_cell.angle_alpha   90.00
_cell.angle_beta   90.00
_cell.angle_gamma   90.00
#
_symmetry.space_group_name_H-M   'P 1'
#
loop_
_entity.id
_entity.type
_entity.pdbx_description
1 polymer ?
#
loop_
_entity_poly.entity_id
_entity_poly.type
_entity_poly.pdbx_seq_one_letter_code
_entity_poly.pdbx_strand_id
1 'polypeptide(L)'
;MPNATARVFVRLLPWTGPDGKPCFLVGDGAGYVSRIADQMEEEQLSSADDLIDEARQLLADRTWTPGELHLLAVELTASLADVRRVAESRGGRLAALGHDVPDDADGEGPRLPAEAFG
;
A
#
# COMPACT_ATOMS: atom_id res chain seq x y z
N MET A 1 -26.01 13.05 -21.26
CA MET A 1 -24.72 12.98 -20.54
C MET A 1 -24.64 11.59 -19.94
N PRO A 2 -23.83 10.65 -20.44
CA PRO A 2 -23.73 9.35 -19.79
C PRO A 2 -23.11 9.56 -18.42
N ASN A 3 -23.78 9.03 -17.41
CA ASN A 3 -23.39 9.09 -16.00
C ASN A 3 -22.05 8.36 -15.86
N ALA A 4 -20.96 9.09 -15.66
CA ALA A 4 -19.69 8.48 -15.29
C ALA A 4 -19.90 7.86 -13.91
N THR A 5 -20.06 6.55 -13.86
CA THR A 5 -20.18 5.80 -12.60
C THR A 5 -19.00 6.18 -11.71
N ALA A 6 -19.26 6.91 -10.63
CA ALA A 6 -18.20 7.31 -9.71
C ALA A 6 -17.54 6.06 -9.15
N ARG A 7 -16.23 5.91 -9.38
CA ARG A 7 -15.46 4.75 -8.91
C ARG A 7 -15.32 4.83 -7.40
N VAL A 8 -15.79 3.79 -6.71
CA VAL A 8 -15.69 3.67 -5.26
C VAL A 8 -14.42 2.89 -4.92
N PHE A 9 -13.52 3.51 -4.19
CA PHE A 9 -12.31 2.91 -3.67
C PHE A 9 -12.49 2.52 -2.20
N VAL A 10 -11.96 1.37 -1.84
CA VAL A 10 -11.79 0.94 -0.46
C VAL A 10 -10.31 0.99 -0.14
N ARG A 11 -9.94 1.79 0.86
CA ARG A 11 -8.56 1.99 1.30
C ARG A 11 -8.38 1.52 2.73
N LEU A 12 -7.37 0.70 2.99
CA LEU A 12 -6.87 0.44 4.34
C LEU A 12 -6.16 1.70 4.87
N LEU A 13 -6.49 2.15 6.08
CA LEU A 13 -5.86 3.32 6.69
C LEU A 13 -4.56 2.95 7.42
N PRO A 14 -3.53 3.82 7.45
CA PRO A 14 -2.23 3.52 8.09
C PRO A 14 -2.29 3.49 9.62
N TRP A 15 -3.43 3.81 10.23
CA TRP A 15 -3.71 3.66 11.66
C TRP A 15 -4.78 2.60 11.92
N THR A 16 -4.82 2.11 13.16
CA THR A 16 -5.86 1.21 13.67
C THR A 16 -6.97 1.98 14.37
N GLY A 17 -8.10 1.31 14.56
CA GLY A 17 -9.19 1.81 15.39
C GLY A 17 -8.83 1.75 16.89
N PRO A 18 -9.67 2.31 17.76
CA PRO A 18 -9.48 2.27 19.21
C PRO A 18 -9.39 0.86 19.79
N ASP A 19 -9.95 -0.13 19.08
CA ASP A 19 -9.95 -1.54 19.43
C ASP A 19 -8.78 -2.32 18.79
N GLY A 20 -7.84 -1.63 18.15
CA GLY A 20 -6.71 -2.22 17.45
C GLY A 20 -7.06 -2.89 16.12
N LYS A 21 -8.32 -2.79 15.66
CA LYS A 21 -8.72 -3.40 14.39
C LYS A 21 -8.30 -2.55 13.19
N PRO A 22 -8.08 -3.16 12.01
CA PRO A 22 -7.85 -2.42 10.78
C PRO A 22 -9.03 -1.49 10.47
N CYS A 23 -8.73 -0.23 10.13
CA CYS A 23 -9.73 0.73 9.66
C CYS A 23 -9.70 0.86 8.14
N PHE A 24 -10.88 0.98 7.53
CA PHE A 24 -11.04 1.16 6.08
C PHE A 24 -11.80 2.46 5.78
N LEU A 25 -11.37 3.15 4.72
CA LEU A 25 -12.03 4.32 4.15
C LEU A 25 -12.68 3.93 2.82
N VAL A 26 -13.95 4.28 2.66
CA VAL A 26 -14.70 4.13 1.40
C VAL A 26 -14.91 5.52 0.79
N GLY A 27 -14.48 5.73 -0.45
CA GLY A 27 -14.62 7.03 -1.12
C GLY A 27 -14.04 7.06 -2.52
N ASP A 28 -13.90 8.26 -3.10
CA ASP A 28 -13.34 8.49 -4.43
C ASP A 28 -11.80 8.41 -4.49
N GLY A 29 -11.14 8.17 -3.35
CA GLY A 29 -9.69 8.10 -3.23
C GLY A 29 -8.99 9.45 -3.07
N ALA A 30 -9.67 10.59 -3.28
CA ALA A 30 -9.08 11.94 -3.26
C ALA A 30 -9.58 12.83 -2.11
N GLY A 31 -10.49 12.33 -1.27
CA GLY A 31 -11.04 13.06 -0.12
C GLY A 31 -10.02 13.47 0.95
N TYR A 32 -10.46 14.33 1.89
CA TYR A 32 -9.63 14.86 2.98
C TYR A 32 -8.91 13.77 3.79
N VAL A 33 -9.63 12.71 4.16
CA VAL A 33 -9.06 11.59 4.94
C VAL A 33 -8.00 10.82 4.14
N SER A 34 -8.15 10.71 2.82
CA SER A 34 -7.12 10.10 1.97
C SER A 34 -5.80 10.86 2.05
N ARG A 35 -5.84 12.20 2.05
CA ARG A 35 -4.63 13.03 2.18
C ARG A 35 -3.96 12.91 3.54
N ILE A 36 -4.76 12.84 4.61
CA ILE A 36 -4.22 12.54 5.96
C ILE A 36 -3.59 11.15 5.99
N ALA A 37 -4.21 10.16 5.33
CA ALA A 37 -3.62 8.84 5.18
C ALA A 37 -2.31 8.86 4.38
N ASP A 38 -2.21 9.65 3.31
CA ASP A 38 -0.97 9.80 2.55
C ASP A 38 0.15 10.43 3.39
N GLN A 39 -0.17 11.50 4.14
CA GLN A 39 0.78 12.15 5.03
C GLN A 39 1.28 11.19 6.13
N MET A 40 0.38 10.44 6.77
CA MET A 40 0.78 9.48 7.80
C MET A 40 1.58 8.31 7.24
N GLU A 41 1.25 7.83 6.03
CA GLU A 41 2.08 6.82 5.34
C GLU A 41 3.50 7.35 5.09
N GLU A 42 3.64 8.62 4.71
CA GLU A 42 4.96 9.26 4.49
C GLU A 42 5.75 9.43 5.79
N GLU A 43 5.11 9.92 6.86
CA GLU A 43 5.72 10.08 8.19
C GLU A 43 6.18 8.73 8.78
N GLN A 44 5.40 7.67 8.62
CA GLN A 44 5.77 6.31 9.05
C GLN A 44 6.98 5.77 8.30
N LEU A 45 7.06 6.00 6.98
CA LEU A 45 8.21 5.58 6.18
C LEU A 45 9.46 6.39 6.51
N SER A 46 9.35 7.70 6.71
CA SER A 46 10.47 8.54 7.16
C SER A 46 10.99 8.09 8.52
N SER A 47 10.10 7.79 9.47
CA SER A 47 10.50 7.30 10.79
C SER A 47 11.20 5.94 10.72
N ALA A 48 10.80 5.08 9.77
CA ALA A 48 11.47 3.81 9.51
C ALA A 48 12.88 4.00 8.93
N ASP A 49 13.07 4.95 8.03
CA ASP A 49 14.40 5.30 7.49
C ASP A 49 15.34 5.79 8.59
N ASP A 50 14.86 6.69 9.46
CA ASP A 50 15.62 7.20 10.61
C ASP A 50 16.05 6.07 11.55
N LEU A 51 15.12 5.16 11.89
CA LEU A 51 15.40 4.00 12.75
C LEU A 51 16.39 3.03 12.10
N ILE A 52 16.33 2.84 10.79
CA ILE A 52 17.28 1.99 10.06
C ILE A 52 18.69 2.57 10.15
N ASP A 53 18.85 3.89 10.04
CA ASP A 53 20.14 4.54 10.14
C ASP A 53 20.71 4.49 11.57
N GLU A 54 19.87 4.68 12.59
CA GLU A 54 20.25 4.46 13.99
C GLU A 54 20.67 3.00 14.24
N ALA A 55 19.87 2.03 13.76
CA ALA A 55 20.17 0.61 13.87
C ALA A 55 21.54 0.26 13.25
N ARG A 56 21.84 0.83 12.08
CA ARG A 56 23.14 0.63 11.40
C ARG A 56 24.30 1.16 12.22
N GLN A 57 24.15 2.34 12.82
CA GLN A 57 25.18 2.94 13.67
C GLN A 57 25.43 2.09 14.92
N LEU A 58 24.38 1.76 15.67
CA LEU A 58 24.47 0.94 16.88
C LEU A 58 25.11 -0.44 16.60
N LEU A 59 24.70 -1.10 15.51
CA LEU A 59 25.25 -2.40 15.14
C LEU A 59 26.70 -2.33 14.65
N ALA A 60 27.13 -1.21 14.05
CA ALA A 60 28.50 -1.01 13.59
C ALA A 60 29.49 -0.89 14.75
N ASP A 61 29.07 -0.33 15.88
CA ASP A 61 29.92 -0.11 17.06
C ASP A 61 30.37 -1.41 17.73
N ARG A 62 29.60 -2.50 17.57
CA ARG A 62 29.89 -3.85 18.11
C ARG A 62 30.13 -3.90 19.63
N THR A 63 29.79 -2.84 20.34
CA THR A 63 29.91 -2.71 21.80
C THR A 63 28.56 -2.64 22.49
N TRP A 64 27.57 -3.37 21.97
CA TRP A 64 26.22 -3.40 22.50
C TRP A 64 26.05 -4.40 23.65
N THR A 65 25.14 -4.07 24.53
CA THR A 65 24.61 -4.94 25.56
C THR A 65 23.45 -5.78 25.03
N PRO A 66 23.14 -6.91 25.66
CA PRO A 66 21.94 -7.68 25.32
C PRO A 66 20.64 -6.86 25.43
N GLY A 67 20.59 -5.88 26.34
CA GLY A 67 19.43 -5.00 26.51
C GLY A 67 19.23 -4.04 25.34
N GLU A 68 20.31 -3.45 24.83
CA GLU A 68 20.26 -2.57 23.65
C GLU A 68 19.82 -3.35 22.40
N LEU A 69 20.33 -4.57 22.20
CA LEU A 69 19.85 -5.42 21.10
C LEU A 69 18.38 -5.81 21.24
N HIS A 70 17.91 -6.08 22.46
CA HIS A 70 16.52 -6.42 22.69
C HIS A 70 15.60 -5.23 22.37
N LEU A 71 15.97 -4.02 22.84
CA LEU A 71 15.23 -2.79 22.54
C LEU A 71 15.20 -2.52 21.04
N LEU A 72 16.35 -2.56 20.38
CA LEU A 72 16.45 -2.36 18.93
C LEU A 72 15.59 -3.35 18.15
N ALA A 73 15.56 -4.63 18.56
CA ALA A 73 14.72 -5.64 17.93
C ALA A 73 13.22 -5.37 18.11
N VAL A 74 12.80 -4.85 19.27
CA VAL A 74 11.40 -4.45 19.53
C VAL A 74 11.02 -3.28 18.64
N GLU A 75 11.84 -2.24 18.57
CA GLU A 75 11.59 -1.04 17.77
C GLU A 75 11.55 -1.36 16.27
N LEU A 76 12.52 -2.13 15.77
CA LEU A 76 12.52 -2.59 14.38
C LEU A 76 11.30 -3.44 14.05
N THR A 77 10.86 -4.31 14.96
CA THR A 77 9.67 -5.13 14.74
C THR A 77 8.40 -4.28 14.66
N ALA A 78 8.28 -3.27 15.51
CA ALA A 78 7.16 -2.32 15.48
C ALA A 78 7.16 -1.52 14.16
N SER A 79 8.30 -0.95 13.79
CA SER A 79 8.45 -0.20 12.53
C SER A 79 8.14 -1.07 11.29
N LEU A 80 8.59 -2.33 11.27
CA LEU A 80 8.26 -3.25 10.18
C LEU A 80 6.76 -3.57 10.07
N ALA A 81 6.04 -3.61 11.20
CA ALA A 81 4.60 -3.79 11.17
C ALA A 81 3.90 -2.58 10.53
N ASP A 82 4.36 -1.36 10.82
CA ASP A 82 3.86 -0.13 10.22
C ASP A 82 4.17 -0.07 8.72
N VAL A 83 5.43 -0.32 8.31
CA VAL A 83 5.83 -0.37 6.90
C VAL A 83 5.02 -1.41 6.12
N ARG A 84 4.81 -2.60 6.70
CA ARG A 84 3.96 -3.63 6.09
C ARG A 84 2.54 -3.13 5.87
N ARG A 85 1.95 -2.42 6.85
CA ARG A 85 0.61 -1.85 6.74
C ARG A 85 0.52 -0.81 5.62
N VAL A 86 1.52 0.05 5.48
CA VAL A 86 1.63 1.01 4.37
C VAL A 86 1.70 0.28 3.03
N ALA A 87 2.50 -0.78 2.93
CA ALA A 87 2.61 -1.59 1.73
C ALA A 87 1.29 -2.28 1.35
N GLU A 88 0.57 -2.86 2.31
CA GLU A 88 -0.76 -3.46 2.10
C GLU A 88 -1.78 -2.40 1.63
N SER A 89 -1.79 -1.22 2.26
CA SER A 89 -2.64 -0.09 1.87
C SER A 89 -2.39 0.33 0.42
N ARG A 90 -1.13 0.56 0.05
CA ARG A 90 -0.74 0.97 -1.31
C ARG A 90 -1.01 -0.12 -2.34
N GLY A 91 -0.71 -1.37 -2.00
CA GLY A 91 -1.01 -2.54 -2.85
C GLY A 91 -2.49 -2.70 -3.14
N GLY A 92 -3.36 -2.51 -2.14
CA GLY A 92 -4.81 -2.52 -2.32
C GLY A 92 -5.30 -1.44 -3.28
N ARG A 93 -4.72 -0.23 -3.20
CA ARG A 93 -5.04 0.87 -4.14
C ARG A 93 -4.60 0.57 -5.57
N LEU A 94 -3.42 -0.02 -5.75
CA LEU A 94 -2.92 -0.43 -7.07
C LEU A 94 -3.79 -1.54 -7.69
N ALA A 95 -4.17 -2.55 -6.91
CA ALA A 95 -5.06 -3.62 -7.35
C ALA A 95 -6.44 -3.07 -7.75
N ALA A 96 -6.97 -2.13 -6.97
CA ALA A 96 -8.24 -1.48 -7.28
C ALA A 96 -8.18 -0.75 -8.63
N LEU A 97 -7.05 -0.11 -8.98
CA LEU A 97 -6.85 0.56 -10.28
C LEU A 97 -6.79 -0.40 -11.48
N GLY A 98 -6.16 -1.56 -11.31
CA GLY A 98 -5.98 -2.57 -12.37
C GLY A 98 -7.24 -3.37 -12.75
N HIS A 99 -8.28 -3.37 -11.90
CA HIS A 99 -9.53 -4.11 -12.15
C HIS A 99 -10.49 -3.43 -13.16
N ASP A 100 -10.12 -2.27 -13.72
CA ASP A 100 -10.93 -1.52 -14.70
C ASP A 100 -10.50 -1.73 -16.16
N VAL A 101 -9.47 -2.54 -16.43
CA VAL A 101 -9.21 -2.97 -17.82
C VAL A 101 -10.29 -3.98 -18.16
N PRO A 102 -11.17 -3.72 -19.15
CA PRO A 102 -12.14 -4.72 -19.58
C PRO A 102 -11.37 -5.96 -20.00
N ASP A 103 -11.80 -7.11 -19.47
CA ASP A 103 -11.40 -8.41 -20.00
C ASP A 103 -12.05 -8.54 -21.38
N ASP A 104 -11.49 -7.87 -22.40
CA ASP A 104 -11.80 -8.11 -23.81
C ASP A 104 -11.18 -9.47 -24.21
N ALA A 105 -11.64 -10.53 -23.55
CA ALA A 105 -11.29 -11.92 -23.84
C ALA A 105 -12.51 -12.70 -24.33
N ASP A 106 -13.47 -12.03 -24.97
CA ASP A 106 -14.37 -12.68 -25.92
C ASP A 106 -13.70 -12.64 -27.30
N GLY A 107 -12.80 -13.59 -27.53
CA GLY A 107 -12.13 -13.77 -28.81
C GLY A 107 -13.12 -14.14 -29.92
N GLU A 108 -13.62 -13.15 -30.65
CA GLU A 108 -13.98 -13.30 -32.06
C GLU A 108 -13.13 -12.32 -32.86
N GLY A 109 -11.90 -12.75 -33.17
CA GLY A 109 -11.10 -12.08 -34.19
C GLY A 109 -11.88 -12.05 -35.52
N PRO A 110 -11.65 -11.06 -36.40
CA PRO A 110 -12.40 -10.96 -37.64
C PRO A 110 -12.24 -12.24 -38.45
N ARG A 111 -13.33 -13.01 -38.63
CA ARG A 111 -13.33 -14.15 -39.56
C ARG A 111 -13.28 -13.60 -40.97
N LEU A 112 -12.07 -13.53 -41.53
CA LEU A 112 -11.91 -13.23 -42.94
C LEU A 112 -12.56 -14.38 -43.74
N PRO A 113 -13.49 -14.09 -44.66
CA PRO A 113 -14.10 -15.12 -45.49
C PRO A 113 -13.03 -15.74 -46.40
N ALA A 114 -13.17 -17.04 -46.68
CA ALA A 114 -12.20 -17.86 -47.41
C ALA A 114 -11.91 -17.41 -48.86
N GLU A 115 -12.59 -16.38 -49.34
CA GLU A 115 -12.50 -15.81 -50.67
C GLU A 115 -11.40 -14.73 -50.80
N ALA A 116 -10.68 -14.41 -49.72
CA ALA A 116 -9.58 -13.45 -49.73
C ALA A 116 -8.24 -13.99 -50.31
N PHE A 117 -8.20 -15.25 -50.75
CA PHE A 117 -7.00 -15.88 -51.35
C PHE A 117 -7.25 -16.33 -52.80
N GLY A 118 -7.93 -15.50 -53.59
CA GLY A 118 -8.05 -15.63 -55.05
C GLY A 118 -6.99 -14.81 -55.77
#